data_AF-A0A7Y0N2V9-F1
#
_entry.id   AF-A0A7Y0N2V9-F1
#
_cell.length_a   1.000
_cell.length_b   1.000
_cell.length_c   1.000
_cell.angle_alpha   90.00
_cell.angle_beta   90.00
_cell.angle_gamma   90.00
#
_symmetry.space_group_name_H-M   'P 1'
#
loop_
_entity.id
_entity.type
_entity.pdbx_description
1 polymer ?
#
loop_
_entity_poly.entity_id
_entity_poly.type
_entity_poly.pdbx_seq_one_letter_code
_entity_poly.pdbx_strand_id
1 'polypeptide(L)'
;MLIVVVFAMLTGATLYSTFWLEPTATQENEINSVLTRENKTIFEPVLPDEHVSLPSDFRFHPEYQHEWWNYFAKLQDKQGRTYNVQWSYFRVATDERETSGWQNPQLYISHVVVGHGSHVWKEQRVARGGIGQAGMTNRPFRLWIDNWTW
;
A
#
# COMPACT_ATOMS: atom_id res chain seq x y z
N MET A 1 0.79 -7.92 -75.60
CA MET A 1 -0.26 -8.23 -74.60
C MET A 1 0.27 -8.36 -73.17
N LEU A 2 1.53 -8.81 -72.95
CA LEU A 2 2.11 -9.00 -71.62
C LEU A 2 2.45 -7.69 -70.85
N ILE A 3 2.92 -6.65 -71.56
CA ILE A 3 3.41 -5.40 -70.93
C ILE A 3 2.29 -4.56 -70.27
N VAL A 4 1.09 -4.55 -70.86
CA VAL A 4 -0.06 -3.79 -70.34
C VAL A 4 -0.57 -4.39 -69.03
N VAL A 5 -0.51 -5.73 -68.89
CA VAL A 5 -0.92 -6.44 -67.69
C VAL A 5 0.05 -6.17 -66.52
N VAL A 6 1.35 -6.12 -66.80
CA VAL A 6 2.38 -5.81 -65.79
C VAL A 6 2.22 -4.38 -65.26
N PHE A 7 1.96 -3.41 -66.15
CA PHE A 7 1.72 -2.03 -65.74
C PHE A 7 0.44 -1.91 -64.89
N ALA A 8 -0.65 -2.58 -65.28
CA ALA A 8 -1.91 -2.56 -64.52
C ALA A 8 -1.75 -3.17 -63.11
N MET A 9 -0.96 -4.24 -62.97
CA MET A 9 -0.66 -4.83 -61.66
C MET A 9 0.22 -3.91 -60.80
N LEU A 10 1.23 -3.26 -61.38
CA LEU A 10 2.10 -2.32 -60.66
C LEU A 10 1.34 -1.09 -60.17
N THR A 11 0.44 -0.55 -60.99
CA THR A 11 -0.44 0.57 -60.58
C THR A 11 -1.46 0.14 -59.54
N GLY A 12 -2.00 -1.09 -59.65
CA GLY A 12 -2.92 -1.65 -58.67
C GLY A 12 -2.24 -1.88 -57.32
N ALA A 13 -0.99 -2.36 -57.31
CA ALA A 13 -0.22 -2.59 -56.10
C ALA A 13 0.20 -1.28 -55.42
N THR A 14 0.55 -0.25 -56.19
CA THR A 14 0.87 1.08 -55.63
C THR A 14 -0.36 1.82 -55.15
N LEU A 15 -1.52 1.71 -55.82
CA LEU A 15 -2.77 2.23 -55.28
C LEU A 15 -3.19 1.47 -54.01
N TYR A 16 -3.04 0.15 -53.99
CA TYR A 16 -3.38 -0.65 -52.83
C TYR A 16 -2.49 -0.30 -51.64
N SER A 17 -1.18 -0.14 -51.84
CA SER A 17 -0.27 0.23 -50.76
C SER A 17 -0.54 1.66 -50.26
N THR A 18 -0.79 2.62 -51.14
CA THR A 18 -1.05 4.01 -50.73
C THR A 18 -2.41 4.22 -50.09
N PHE A 19 -3.41 3.39 -50.42
CA PHE A 19 -4.78 3.53 -49.90
C PHE A 19 -5.08 2.65 -48.68
N TRP A 20 -4.32 1.56 -48.45
CA TRP A 20 -4.57 0.61 -47.35
C TRP A 20 -3.45 0.48 -46.32
N LEU A 21 -2.26 1.06 -46.54
CA LEU A 21 -1.34 1.33 -45.44
C LEU A 21 -1.74 2.67 -44.82
N GLU A 22 -2.58 2.60 -43.78
CA GLU A 22 -2.64 3.69 -42.82
C GLU A 22 -1.21 3.94 -42.33
N PRO A 23 -0.70 5.19 -42.33
CA PRO A 23 0.54 5.46 -41.64
C PRO A 23 0.27 5.10 -40.18
N THR A 24 0.83 3.97 -39.72
CA THR A 24 0.97 3.72 -38.29
C THR A 24 1.95 4.76 -37.81
N ALA A 25 1.44 5.96 -37.52
CA ALA A 25 2.17 6.98 -36.83
C ALA A 25 2.43 6.42 -35.44
N THR A 26 3.59 5.78 -35.26
CA THR A 26 4.13 5.47 -33.95
C THR A 26 4.53 6.81 -33.33
N GLN A 27 3.53 7.59 -32.92
CA GLN A 27 3.72 8.70 -32.01
C GLN A 27 3.89 8.05 -30.64
N GLU A 28 5.13 7.73 -30.28
CA GLU A 28 5.50 7.51 -28.89
C GLU A 28 5.13 8.77 -28.12
N ASN A 29 3.91 8.83 -27.61
CA ASN A 29 3.47 9.86 -26.70
C ASN A 29 4.30 9.65 -25.42
N GLU A 30 5.31 10.50 -25.20
CA GLU A 30 6.09 10.56 -23.96
C GLU A 30 5.16 10.58 -22.72
N ILE A 31 3.95 11.13 -22.87
CA ILE A 31 2.88 11.15 -21.88
C ILE A 31 2.44 9.73 -21.46
N ASN A 32 2.35 8.78 -22.39
CA ASN A 32 2.03 7.39 -22.07
C ASN A 32 3.17 6.73 -21.28
N SER A 33 4.44 7.06 -21.54
CA SER A 33 5.57 6.53 -20.75
C SER A 33 5.55 7.02 -19.29
N VAL A 34 5.06 8.24 -19.05
CA VAL A 34 4.86 8.79 -17.70
C VAL A 34 3.64 8.14 -17.01
N LEU A 35 2.57 7.87 -17.75
CA LEU A 35 1.39 7.16 -17.24
C LEU A 35 1.61 5.65 -17.03
N THR A 36 2.63 5.08 -17.69
CA THR A 36 3.00 3.65 -17.61
C THR A 36 4.22 3.41 -16.73
N ARG A 37 4.64 4.38 -15.89
CA ARG A 37 5.43 4.04 -14.71
C ARG A 37 4.52 3.24 -13.78
N GLU A 38 4.47 1.93 -13.99
CA GLU A 38 4.33 0.99 -12.89
C GLU A 38 5.47 1.31 -11.93
N ASN A 39 5.21 2.21 -10.99
CA ASN A 39 5.99 2.29 -9.78
C ASN A 39 5.69 0.97 -9.07
N LYS A 40 6.39 -0.09 -9.48
CA LYS A 40 6.25 -1.41 -8.88
C LYS A 40 6.75 -1.23 -7.45
N THR A 41 5.80 -1.11 -6.53
CA THR A 41 6.17 -1.00 -5.13
C THR A 41 6.81 -2.32 -4.69
N ILE A 42 8.04 -2.29 -4.20
CA ILE A 42 8.81 -3.45 -3.76
C ILE A 42 8.83 -3.45 -2.23
N PHE A 43 8.07 -4.36 -1.64
CA PHE A 43 8.14 -4.69 -0.21
C PHE A 43 8.83 -6.03 -0.01
N GLU A 44 9.43 -6.23 1.17
CA GLU A 44 10.03 -7.51 1.51
C GLU A 44 8.96 -8.62 1.55
N PRO A 45 9.14 -9.74 0.84
CA PRO A 45 8.22 -10.87 0.91
C PRO A 45 8.42 -11.65 2.21
N VAL A 46 7.36 -12.28 2.72
CA VAL A 46 7.49 -13.23 3.83
C VAL A 46 7.98 -14.58 3.27
N LEU A 47 9.23 -14.94 3.58
CA LEU A 47 9.85 -16.18 3.13
C LEU A 47 9.76 -17.28 4.21
N PRO A 48 9.63 -18.56 3.84
CA PRO A 48 9.47 -19.66 4.79
C PRO A 48 10.71 -19.92 5.66
N ASP A 49 11.89 -19.54 5.18
CA ASP A 49 13.18 -19.78 5.86
C ASP A 49 13.59 -18.63 6.79
N GLU A 50 12.77 -17.58 6.89
CA GLU A 50 13.00 -16.45 7.80
C GLU A 50 12.30 -16.68 9.14
N HIS A 51 13.09 -17.03 10.15
CA HIS A 51 12.58 -17.34 11.49
C HIS A 51 12.49 -16.10 12.37
N VAL A 52 11.39 -16.03 13.14
CA VAL A 52 11.24 -15.01 14.19
C VAL A 52 12.27 -15.20 15.29
N SER A 53 12.99 -14.12 15.61
CA SER A 53 14.01 -14.02 16.64
C SER A 53 13.65 -12.93 17.66
N LEU A 54 13.50 -13.33 18.92
CA LEU A 54 13.22 -12.40 20.02
C LEU A 54 14.49 -12.18 20.85
N PRO A 55 14.80 -10.94 21.28
CA PRO A 55 13.95 -9.76 21.23
C PRO A 55 14.14 -8.85 20.00
N SER A 56 14.94 -9.25 19.00
CA SER A 56 15.25 -8.39 17.85
C SER A 56 13.99 -7.99 17.08
N ASP A 57 13.05 -8.93 16.91
CA ASP A 57 11.86 -8.74 16.08
C ASP A 57 10.72 -8.04 16.83
N PHE A 58 10.99 -7.50 18.02
CA PHE A 58 10.13 -6.46 18.60
C PHE A 58 10.35 -5.09 17.95
N ARG A 59 11.42 -4.93 17.16
CA ARG A 59 11.66 -3.71 16.39
C ARG A 59 10.58 -3.56 15.32
N PHE A 60 10.38 -2.32 14.89
CA PHE A 60 9.59 -1.94 13.73
C PHE A 60 10.13 -2.54 12.43
N HIS A 61 9.24 -2.96 11.53
CA HIS A 61 9.61 -3.56 10.23
C HIS A 61 9.07 -2.73 9.04
N PRO A 62 9.58 -1.51 8.78
CA PRO A 62 9.09 -0.66 7.69
C PRO A 62 9.22 -1.27 6.29
N GLU A 63 10.12 -2.23 6.12
CA GLU A 63 10.40 -2.96 4.87
C GLU A 63 9.22 -3.81 4.38
N TYR A 64 8.33 -4.24 5.28
CA TYR A 64 7.10 -4.92 4.91
C TYR A 64 5.98 -3.91 4.69
N GLN A 65 5.05 -4.24 3.80
CA GLN A 65 3.90 -3.38 3.50
C GLN A 65 2.98 -3.20 4.72
N HIS A 66 2.85 -4.23 5.54
CA HIS A 66 1.82 -4.34 6.58
C HIS A 66 2.42 -4.75 7.91
N GLU A 67 2.00 -4.10 8.99
CA GLU A 67 2.43 -4.45 10.35
C GLU A 67 1.31 -4.22 11.36
N TRP A 68 1.18 -5.11 12.34
CA TRP A 68 -0.01 -5.21 13.18
C TRP A 68 0.39 -5.43 14.65
N TRP A 69 -0.26 -4.70 15.55
CA TRP A 69 -0.17 -4.89 16.98
C TRP A 69 -1.58 -5.09 17.52
N ASN A 70 -1.80 -6.21 18.21
CA ASN A 70 -3.07 -6.53 18.82
C ASN A 70 -2.88 -6.73 20.32
N TYR A 71 -3.74 -6.08 21.10
CA TYR A 71 -3.79 -6.21 22.54
C TYR A 71 -5.19 -6.62 22.97
N PHE A 72 -5.25 -7.63 23.83
CA PHE A 72 -6.49 -8.14 24.41
C PHE A 72 -6.33 -8.16 25.93
N ALA A 73 -7.32 -7.64 26.64
CA ALA A 73 -7.34 -7.65 28.09
C ALA A 73 -8.73 -7.95 28.63
N LYS A 74 -8.75 -8.69 29.74
CA LYS A 74 -9.93 -8.85 30.58
C LYS A 74 -9.68 -8.08 31.88
N LEU A 75 -10.49 -7.07 32.13
CA LEU A 75 -10.37 -6.18 33.27
C LEU A 75 -11.51 -6.42 34.24
N GLN A 76 -11.27 -6.15 35.51
CA GLN A 76 -12.30 -6.16 36.55
C GLN A 76 -12.24 -4.85 37.33
N ASP A 77 -13.38 -4.21 37.56
CA ASP A 77 -13.45 -3.01 38.38
C ASP A 77 -13.58 -3.34 39.88
N LYS A 78 -13.59 -2.30 40.72
CA LYS A 78 -13.70 -2.45 42.18
C LYS A 78 -15.02 -3.06 42.64
N GLN A 79 -16.04 -3.04 41.80
CA GLN A 79 -17.37 -3.63 42.06
C GLN A 79 -17.47 -5.06 41.53
N GLY A 80 -16.41 -5.61 40.92
CA GLY A 80 -16.37 -6.96 40.37
C GLY A 80 -16.89 -7.07 38.93
N ARG A 81 -17.26 -5.96 38.27
CA ARG A 81 -17.74 -5.97 36.88
C ARG A 81 -16.60 -6.27 35.93
N THR A 82 -16.85 -7.20 35.00
CA THR A 82 -15.87 -7.62 33.98
C THR A 82 -15.98 -6.78 32.72
N TYR A 83 -14.85 -6.33 32.20
CA TYR A 83 -14.75 -5.63 30.91
C TYR A 83 -13.79 -6.39 30.00
N ASN A 84 -14.16 -6.56 28.73
CA ASN A 84 -13.25 -7.08 27.71
C ASN A 84 -12.77 -5.91 26.86
N VAL A 85 -11.46 -5.78 26.70
CA VAL A 85 -10.81 -4.73 25.90
C VAL A 85 -10.06 -5.39 24.76
N GLN A 86 -10.28 -4.89 23.55
CA GLN A 86 -9.46 -5.17 22.38
C GLN A 86 -8.93 -3.85 21.84
N TRP A 87 -7.64 -3.77 21.61
CA TRP A 87 -7.00 -2.65 20.94
C TRP A 87 -6.13 -3.17 19.79
N SER A 88 -6.38 -2.67 18.59
CA SER A 88 -5.64 -2.99 17.39
C SER A 88 -4.98 -1.72 16.86
N TYR A 89 -3.72 -1.84 16.47
CA TYR A 89 -2.94 -0.80 15.82
C TYR A 89 -2.34 -1.43 14.55
N PHE A 90 -2.51 -0.79 13.41
CA PHE A 90 -2.15 -1.31 12.11
C PHE A 90 -1.42 -0.25 11.31
N ARG A 91 -0.34 -0.65 10.65
CA ARG A 91 0.40 0.16 9.70
C ARG A 91 0.27 -0.44 8.31
N VAL A 92 0.03 0.42 7.33
CA VAL A 92 0.17 0.11 5.91
C VAL A 92 1.05 1.13 5.21
N ALA A 93 2.01 0.67 4.42
CA ALA A 93 2.80 1.50 3.53
C ALA A 93 2.16 1.53 2.13
N THR A 94 2.06 2.72 1.53
CA THR A 94 1.58 2.88 0.15
C THR A 94 2.69 2.79 -0.89
N ASP A 95 3.95 2.83 -0.46
CA ASP A 95 5.17 2.90 -1.28
C ASP A 95 6.38 2.44 -0.42
N GLU A 96 7.47 1.95 -1.02
CA GLU A 96 8.73 1.64 -0.34
C GLU A 96 9.56 2.88 0.06
N ARG A 97 9.24 4.05 -0.50
CA ARG A 97 10.03 5.27 -0.27
C ARG A 97 10.10 5.66 1.21
N GLU A 98 11.30 5.75 1.75
CA GLU A 98 11.54 6.32 3.07
C GLU A 98 11.59 7.86 3.02
N THR A 99 10.42 8.50 2.96
CA THR A 99 10.30 9.97 2.98
C THR A 99 9.75 10.46 4.32
N SER A 100 10.14 11.67 4.71
CA SER A 100 9.60 12.35 5.89
C SER A 100 8.46 13.33 5.54
N GLY A 101 7.76 13.84 6.56
CA GLY A 101 6.72 14.84 6.37
C GLY A 101 5.50 14.30 5.64
N TRP A 102 4.82 15.17 4.88
CA TRP A 102 3.58 14.84 4.16
C TRP A 102 3.74 13.76 3.09
N GLN A 103 4.95 13.58 2.56
CA GLN A 103 5.23 12.58 1.53
C GLN A 103 5.46 11.19 2.10
N ASN A 104 5.55 11.05 3.44
CA ASN A 104 5.75 9.76 4.08
C ASN A 104 4.61 8.79 3.69
N PRO A 105 4.93 7.57 3.20
CA PRO A 105 3.93 6.66 2.66
C PRO A 105 3.23 5.81 3.74
N GLN A 106 3.54 6.02 5.02
CA GLN A 106 2.98 5.22 6.11
C GLN A 106 1.61 5.78 6.52
N LEU A 107 0.62 4.90 6.56
CA LEU A 107 -0.70 5.14 7.13
C LEU A 107 -0.87 4.26 8.36
N TYR A 108 -1.45 4.82 9.41
CA TYR A 108 -1.72 4.16 10.67
C TYR A 108 -3.22 4.14 10.94
N ILE A 109 -3.71 3.00 11.39
CA ILE A 109 -5.11 2.77 11.75
C ILE A 109 -5.11 2.21 13.17
N SER A 110 -5.97 2.73 14.03
CA SER A 110 -6.18 2.16 15.35
C SER A 110 -7.66 1.99 15.65
N HIS A 111 -8.01 0.86 16.24
CA HIS A 111 -9.37 0.51 16.63
C HIS A 111 -9.37 0.00 18.07
N VAL A 112 -10.29 0.52 18.88
CA VAL A 112 -10.48 0.06 20.26
C VAL A 112 -11.93 -0.37 20.44
N VAL A 113 -12.11 -1.49 21.13
CA VAL A 113 -13.42 -2.01 21.53
C VAL A 113 -13.38 -2.33 23.01
N VAL A 114 -14.37 -1.85 23.76
CA VAL A 114 -14.58 -2.18 25.16
C VAL A 114 -15.98 -2.75 25.30
N GLY A 115 -16.12 -3.92 25.92
CA GLY A 115 -17.39 -4.60 26.12
C GLY A 115 -17.67 -4.93 27.58
N HIS A 116 -18.92 -4.78 27.99
CA HIS A 116 -19.44 -5.20 29.30
C HIS A 116 -20.87 -5.72 29.17
N GLY A 117 -21.08 -7.03 29.37
CA GLY A 117 -22.39 -7.66 29.17
C GLY A 117 -22.88 -7.45 27.73
N SER A 118 -24.03 -6.80 27.56
CA SER A 118 -24.59 -6.42 26.26
C SER A 118 -24.11 -5.05 25.75
N HIS A 119 -23.37 -4.28 26.55
CA HIS A 119 -22.93 -2.95 26.19
C HIS A 119 -21.55 -2.98 25.51
N VAL A 120 -21.41 -2.24 24.40
CA VAL A 120 -20.17 -2.16 23.62
C VAL A 120 -19.86 -0.70 23.28
N TRP A 121 -18.64 -0.27 23.56
CA TRP A 121 -18.06 0.98 23.08
C TRP A 121 -16.98 0.67 22.05
N LYS A 122 -16.94 1.43 20.96
CA LYS A 122 -15.95 1.29 19.90
C LYS A 122 -15.54 2.64 19.36
N GLU A 123 -14.29 2.78 18.99
CA GLU A 123 -13.75 3.99 18.37
C GLU A 123 -12.62 3.64 17.40
N GLN A 124 -12.46 4.42 16.33
CA GLN A 124 -11.44 4.18 15.30
C GLN A 124 -10.76 5.48 14.88
N ARG A 125 -9.46 5.40 14.61
CA ARG A 125 -8.66 6.49 14.06
C ARG A 125 -7.84 6.06 12.86
N VAL A 126 -7.61 6.99 11.95
CA VAL A 126 -6.72 6.86 10.80
C VAL A 126 -5.89 8.13 10.70
N ALA A 127 -4.57 7.98 10.58
CA ALA A 127 -3.65 9.10 10.49
C ALA A 127 -2.43 8.74 9.62
N ARG A 128 -1.76 9.78 9.09
CA ARG A 128 -0.52 9.61 8.32
C ARG A 128 0.69 9.65 9.25
N GLY A 129 1.73 8.90 8.90
CA GLY A 129 3.07 9.06 9.45
C GLY A 129 3.77 10.34 8.98
N GLY A 130 5.02 10.51 9.40
CA GLY A 130 5.92 11.55 8.89
C GLY A 130 5.69 12.98 9.40
N ILE A 131 4.48 13.33 9.86
CA ILE A 131 4.14 14.65 10.41
C ILE A 131 3.96 14.66 11.94
N GLY A 132 4.25 13.55 12.60
CA GLY A 132 4.14 13.40 14.06
C GLY A 132 2.75 13.00 14.59
N GLN A 133 1.73 12.95 13.72
CA GLN A 133 0.36 12.61 14.12
C GLN A 133 0.19 11.14 14.55
N ALA A 134 0.90 10.22 13.89
CA ALA A 134 0.95 8.81 14.26
C ALA A 134 2.33 8.21 14.00
N GLY A 135 2.65 7.13 14.72
CA GLY A 135 3.92 6.46 14.57
C GLY A 135 4.21 5.42 15.64
N MET A 136 5.45 4.95 15.61
CA MET A 136 6.02 4.00 16.56
C MET A 136 7.45 4.39 16.92
N THR A 137 7.90 3.99 18.11
CA THR A 137 9.30 4.03 18.52
C THR A 137 9.66 2.68 19.15
N ASN A 138 10.84 2.14 18.83
CA ASN A 138 11.28 0.84 19.36
C ASN A 138 11.73 0.93 20.81
N ARG A 139 12.48 1.98 21.17
CA ARG A 139 13.05 2.18 22.51
C ARG A 139 13.00 3.67 22.92
N PRO A 140 12.24 4.03 23.97
CA PRO A 140 11.24 3.19 24.63
C PRO A 140 10.16 2.74 23.62
N PHE A 141 9.61 1.55 23.82
CA PHE A 141 8.52 1.08 22.96
C PHE A 141 7.32 2.01 23.11
N ARG A 142 6.83 2.53 21.99
CA ARG A 142 5.67 3.43 21.96
C ARG A 142 4.91 3.25 20.65
N LEU A 143 3.60 3.22 20.73
CA LEU A 143 2.69 3.35 19.58
C LEU A 143 1.77 4.53 19.83
N TRP A 144 1.52 5.40 18.85
CA TRP A 144 0.60 6.52 19.04
C TRP A 144 -0.17 6.92 17.79
N ILE A 145 -1.38 7.42 18.01
CA ILE A 145 -2.20 8.10 17.00
C ILE A 145 -3.03 9.20 17.67
N ASP A 146 -2.74 10.44 17.30
CA ASP A 146 -3.21 11.64 18.00
C ASP A 146 -2.91 11.55 19.50
N ASN A 147 -3.93 11.57 20.36
CA ASN A 147 -3.81 11.42 21.81
C ASN A 147 -3.92 9.97 22.33
N TRP A 148 -4.01 8.96 21.46
CA TRP A 148 -3.92 7.56 21.88
C TRP A 148 -2.47 7.13 21.91
N THR A 149 -2.05 6.52 23.02
CA THR A 149 -0.70 6.04 23.18
C THR A 149 -0.69 4.74 23.97
N TRP A 150 0.26 3.89 23.64
CA TRP A 150 0.73 2.79 24.46
C TRP A 150 2.14 3.09 24.93
#